data_AF-A0AAW8KBA5-F1
#
_entry.id   AF-A0AAW8KBA5-F1
#
_cell.length_a   1.000
_cell.length_b   1.000
_cell.length_c   1.000
_cell.angle_alpha   90.00
_cell.angle_beta   90.00
_cell.angle_gamma   90.00
#
_symmetry.space_group_name_H-M   'P 1'
#
loop_
_entity.id
_entity.type
_entity.pdbx_description
1 polymer ?
#
loop_
_entity_poly.entity_id
_entity_poly.type
_entity_poly.pdbx_seq_one_letter_code
_entity_poly.pdbx_strand_id
1 'polypeptide(L)'
;MNRIHQGLEYKEFEQPSSIEMGSICAISGLLPGEYCQDIITEYFDVGTMPVDYCDQCYYEEPELSPTPTPEGEDLDGDGIPDTPPEGNDDNEGSWDGDGNGDGSGGDGNGDGENNGG
;
A
#
# COMPACT_ATOMS: atom_id res chain seq x y z
N MET A 1 -7.04 25.39 -39.44
CA MET A 1 -7.21 24.19 -40.29
C MET A 1 -8.65 23.67 -40.40
N ASN A 2 -9.68 24.34 -39.85
CA ASN A 2 -11.04 23.77 -39.86
C ASN A 2 -11.78 23.87 -41.20
N ARG A 3 -11.60 24.93 -42.00
CA ARG A 3 -12.37 25.11 -43.27
C ARG A 3 -11.95 24.14 -44.39
N ILE A 4 -10.68 23.74 -44.43
CA ILE A 4 -10.13 22.89 -45.50
C ILE A 4 -10.26 21.39 -45.19
N HIS A 5 -10.43 21.02 -43.92
CA HIS A 5 -10.61 19.62 -43.49
C HIS A 5 -12.08 19.30 -43.18
N GLN A 6 -13.01 20.24 -43.41
CA GLN A 6 -14.45 20.02 -43.25
C GLN A 6 -14.95 18.98 -44.25
N GLY A 7 -15.54 17.89 -43.75
CA GLY A 7 -16.15 16.84 -44.57
C GLY A 7 -15.17 15.85 -45.21
N LEU A 8 -13.86 15.94 -44.90
CA LEU A 8 -12.92 14.89 -45.26
C LEU A 8 -13.05 13.72 -44.28
N GLU A 9 -12.88 12.50 -44.80
CA GLU A 9 -12.84 11.30 -43.98
C GLU A 9 -11.59 11.30 -43.09
N TYR A 10 -11.74 10.79 -41.87
CA TYR A 10 -10.60 10.53 -41.01
C TYR A 10 -9.74 9.44 -41.63
N LYS A 11 -8.44 9.69 -41.73
CA LYS A 11 -7.49 8.72 -42.25
C LYS A 11 -6.42 8.46 -41.20
N GLU A 12 -6.25 7.18 -40.87
CA GLU A 12 -5.14 6.74 -40.04
C GLU A 12 -3.85 6.76 -40.85
N PHE A 13 -2.77 7.21 -40.19
CA PHE A 13 -1.44 7.11 -40.74
C PHE A 13 -0.83 5.80 -40.28
N GLU A 14 -0.51 4.94 -41.24
CA GLU A 14 0.25 3.72 -40.97
C GLU A 14 1.69 4.07 -40.60
N GLN A 15 2.18 3.51 -39.50
CA GLN A 15 3.58 3.68 -39.11
C GLN A 15 4.50 3.01 -40.15
N PRO A 16 5.45 3.75 -40.75
CA PRO A 16 6.37 3.16 -41.72
C PRO A 16 7.38 2.26 -41.03
N SER A 17 7.91 1.26 -41.76
CA SER A 17 8.91 0.31 -41.24
C SER A 17 10.28 0.94 -40.95
N SER A 18 10.50 2.19 -41.35
CA SER A 18 11.72 2.95 -41.04
C SER A 18 11.70 3.60 -39.66
N ILE A 19 10.55 3.60 -38.99
CA ILE A 19 10.35 4.26 -37.70
C ILE A 19 10.03 3.23 -36.63
N GLU A 20 10.69 3.34 -35.48
CA GLU A 20 10.41 2.59 -34.26
C GLU A 20 9.94 3.54 -33.14
N MET A 21 9.15 3.01 -32.21
CA MET A 21 8.71 3.74 -31.02
C MET A 21 9.58 3.31 -29.83
N GLY A 22 10.09 4.29 -29.09
CA GLY A 22 10.90 4.08 -27.89
C GLY A 22 10.46 4.94 -26.73
N SER A 23 10.68 4.45 -25.51
CA SER A 23 10.47 5.24 -24.29
C SER A 23 11.78 5.90 -23.88
N ILE A 24 11.73 7.21 -23.66
CA ILE A 24 12.87 8.03 -23.24
C ILE A 24 12.51 8.88 -22.02
N CYS A 25 13.53 9.33 -21.30
CA CYS A 25 13.40 10.35 -20.28
C CYS A 25 13.07 11.70 -20.94
N ALA A 26 12.00 12.36 -20.49
CA ALA A 26 11.59 13.66 -21.02
C ALA A 26 12.61 14.79 -20.75
N ILE A 27 13.52 14.59 -19.79
CA ILE A 27 14.52 15.57 -19.36
C ILE A 27 15.75 15.52 -20.28
N SER A 28 16.35 14.33 -20.41
CA SER A 28 17.64 14.15 -21.11
C SER A 28 17.50 13.61 -22.54
N GLY A 29 16.35 13.04 -22.88
CA GLY A 29 16.15 12.32 -24.14
C GLY A 29 16.85 10.96 -24.21
N LEU A 30 17.48 10.52 -23.13
CA LEU A 30 18.15 9.22 -23.01
C LEU A 30 17.18 8.13 -22.52
N LEU A 31 17.64 6.87 -22.46
CA LEU A 31 16.83 5.79 -21.91
C LEU A 31 16.46 6.08 -20.44
N PRO A 32 15.21 5.81 -20.02
CA PRO A 32 14.80 6.07 -18.64
C PRO A 32 15.59 5.18 -17.66
N GLY A 33 16.17 5.80 -16.64
CA GLY A 33 16.78 5.09 -15.50
C GLY A 33 15.74 4.63 -14.48
N GLU A 34 16.18 3.90 -13.45
CA GLU A 34 15.31 3.26 -12.43
C GLU A 34 14.36 4.26 -11.72
N TYR A 35 14.82 5.49 -11.50
CA TYR A 35 14.07 6.51 -10.77
C TYR A 35 13.41 7.56 -11.66
N CYS A 36 13.44 7.40 -12.99
CA CYS A 36 12.80 8.34 -13.90
C CYS A 36 11.28 8.14 -13.93
N GLN A 37 10.54 9.13 -13.42
CA GLN A 37 9.08 9.17 -13.52
C GLN A 37 8.61 9.88 -14.80
N ASP A 38 9.41 10.82 -15.31
CA ASP A 38 9.12 11.57 -16.53
C ASP A 38 9.54 10.78 -17.78
N ILE A 39 8.70 9.82 -18.16
CA ILE A 39 8.89 8.96 -19.34
C ILE A 39 7.92 9.37 -20.43
N ILE A 40 8.44 9.63 -21.64
CA ILE A 40 7.63 9.88 -22.84
C ILE A 40 7.94 8.84 -23.91
N THR A 41 6.97 8.61 -24.79
CA THR A 41 7.17 7.78 -25.98
C THR A 41 7.45 8.68 -27.18
N GLU A 42 8.52 8.38 -27.91
CA GLU A 42 8.97 9.14 -29.06
C GLU A 42 9.25 8.22 -30.25
N TYR A 43 9.22 8.79 -31.45
CA TYR A 43 9.49 8.10 -32.71
C TYR A 43 10.95 8.29 -33.15
N PHE A 44 11.63 7.19 -33.45
CA PHE A 44 13.02 7.18 -33.87
C PHE A 44 13.15 6.50 -35.24
N ASP A 45 14.14 6.91 -36.02
CA ASP A 45 14.57 6.07 -37.13
C ASP A 45 15.19 4.78 -36.58
N VAL A 46 14.94 3.65 -37.23
CA VAL A 46 15.43 2.35 -36.76
C VAL A 46 16.94 2.39 -36.50
N GLY A 47 17.34 2.07 -35.27
CA GLY A 47 18.75 2.04 -34.86
C GLY A 47 19.33 3.39 -34.45
N THR A 48 18.51 4.44 -34.36
CA THR A 48 18.91 5.76 -33.82
C THR A 48 18.46 5.98 -32.38
N MET A 49 17.84 4.97 -31.76
CA MET A 49 17.44 5.02 -30.36
C MET A 49 18.67 5.25 -29.44
N PRO A 50 18.57 6.13 -28.44
CA PRO A 50 19.61 6.31 -27.43
C PRO A 50 19.95 4.98 -26.76
N VAL A 51 21.24 4.77 -26.47
CA VAL A 51 21.74 3.57 -25.77
C VAL A 51 22.19 3.87 -24.33
N ASP A 52 22.38 5.15 -24.02
CA ASP A 52 22.76 5.61 -22.69
C ASP A 52 21.52 5.86 -21.83
N TYR A 53 21.69 5.79 -20.51
CA TYR A 53 20.63 5.99 -19.54
C TYR A 53 20.67 7.40 -18.96
N CYS A 54 19.49 7.90 -18.59
CA CYS A 54 19.36 9.16 -17.87
C CYS A 54 19.88 9.02 -16.43
N ASP A 55 20.81 9.89 -16.05
CA ASP A 55 21.41 10.01 -14.72
C ASP A 55 20.86 11.20 -13.91
N GLN A 56 19.84 11.88 -14.44
CA GLN A 56 19.27 13.09 -13.84
C GLN A 56 18.03 12.82 -12.98
N CYS A 57 17.56 11.58 -12.93
CA CYS A 57 16.41 11.18 -12.14
C CYS A 57 16.86 10.59 -10.80
N TYR A 58 16.35 11.16 -9.70
CA TYR A 58 16.69 10.74 -8.35
C TYR A 58 15.42 10.36 -7.59
N TYR A 59 15.57 9.47 -6.61
CA TYR A 59 14.51 9.19 -5.66
C TYR A 59 14.43 10.33 -4.64
N GLU A 60 13.29 11.02 -4.60
CA GLU A 60 12.97 11.96 -3.52
C GLU A 60 12.17 11.20 -2.46
N GLU A 61 12.74 11.08 -1.25
CA GLU A 61 12.00 10.54 -0.10
C GLU A 61 10.84 11.48 0.23
N PRO A 62 9.61 10.97 0.40
CA PRO A 62 8.51 11.81 0.84
C PRO A 62 8.79 12.33 2.25
N GLU A 63 8.89 13.65 2.39
CA GLU A 63 9.00 14.32 3.69
C GLU A 63 7.80 13.90 4.56
N LEU A 64 8.08 13.14 5.62
CA LEU A 64 7.06 12.74 6.59
C LEU A 64 6.54 14.00 7.29
N SER A 65 5.32 14.41 6.96
CA SER A 65 4.62 15.43 7.72
C SER A 65 4.56 15.01 9.20
N PRO A 66 4.86 15.89 10.17
CA PRO A 66 4.86 15.51 11.57
C PRO A 66 3.47 14.98 11.95
N THR A 67 3.42 13.73 12.39
CA THR A 67 2.23 13.16 13.04
C THR A 67 1.90 14.01 14.26
N PRO A 68 0.65 14.51 14.42
CA PRO A 68 0.28 15.18 15.66
C PRO A 68 0.43 14.20 16.81
N THR A 69 1.34 14.51 17.73
CA THR A 69 1.46 13.81 19.00
C THR A 69 0.10 13.95 19.70
N PRO A 70 -0.57 12.86 20.11
CA PRO A 70 -1.73 13.01 20.99
C PRO A 70 -1.24 13.68 22.27
N GLU A 71 -1.68 14.92 22.50
CA GLU A 71 -1.52 15.57 23.79
C GLU A 71 -2.22 14.69 24.82
N GLY A 72 -1.47 14.29 25.85
CA GLY A 72 -1.95 13.35 26.85
C GLY A 72 -3.29 13.80 27.41
N GLU A 73 -4.26 12.90 27.39
CA GLU A 73 -5.46 13.06 28.20
C GLU A 73 -5.02 13.04 29.67
N ASP A 74 -5.00 14.23 30.28
CA ASP A 74 -4.87 14.38 31.72
C ASP A 74 -6.10 13.70 32.37
N LEU A 75 -5.96 12.41 32.71
CA LEU A 75 -6.90 11.69 33.55
C LEU A 75 -6.70 12.12 35.02
N ASP A 76 -6.89 13.42 35.28
CA ASP A 76 -7.07 13.90 36.64
C ASP A 76 -8.55 13.72 37.00
N GLY A 77 -8.78 12.73 37.85
CA GLY A 77 -10.11 12.26 38.20
C GLY A 77 -10.75 13.01 39.36
N ASP A 78 -12.08 13.06 39.32
CA ASP A 78 -12.93 13.30 40.49
C ASP A 78 -14.41 13.09 40.12
N GLY A 79 -15.03 12.07 40.72
CA GLY A 79 -16.48 11.92 40.70
C GLY A 79 -16.99 10.48 40.67
N ILE A 80 -16.77 9.71 41.74
CA ILE A 80 -17.63 8.56 42.07
C ILE A 80 -18.95 9.17 42.58
N PRO A 81 -20.11 9.02 41.92
CA PRO A 81 -21.37 9.31 42.58
C PRO A 81 -21.71 8.16 43.54
N ASP A 82 -21.46 8.41 44.82
CA ASP A 82 -22.06 7.70 45.95
C ASP A 82 -23.59 7.80 45.87
N THR A 83 -24.24 6.80 45.30
CA THR A 83 -25.65 6.53 45.58
C THR A 83 -25.89 5.01 45.64
N PRO A 84 -26.21 4.46 46.83
CA PRO A 84 -26.60 3.06 46.96
C PRO A 84 -28.08 2.89 46.57
N PRO A 85 -28.48 1.89 45.77
CA PRO A 85 -29.89 1.51 45.73
C PRO A 85 -30.26 0.82 47.04
N GLU A 86 -31.22 1.44 47.75
CA GLU A 86 -31.91 0.88 48.92
C GLU A 86 -32.56 -0.48 48.56
N GLY A 87 -32.50 -1.41 49.52
CA GLY A 87 -32.73 -2.83 49.30
C GLY A 87 -34.18 -3.31 49.24
N ASN A 88 -34.30 -4.59 48.90
CA ASN A 88 -35.04 -5.53 49.74
C ASN A 88 -34.37 -6.91 49.71
N ASP A 89 -34.20 -7.45 50.90
CA ASP A 89 -33.53 -8.70 51.24
C ASP A 89 -34.31 -9.94 50.80
N ASP A 90 -33.59 -10.98 50.39
CA ASP A 90 -33.84 -12.36 50.82
C ASP A 90 -32.50 -13.13 50.86
N ASN A 91 -31.99 -13.21 52.09
CA ASN A 91 -30.93 -14.07 52.65
C ASN A 91 -31.05 -15.53 52.12
N GLU A 92 -30.01 -16.31 51.88
CA GLU A 92 -29.18 -16.91 52.92
C GLU A 92 -28.07 -17.76 52.28
N GLY A 93 -26.82 -17.55 52.73
CA GLY A 93 -25.66 -18.27 52.22
C GLY A 93 -25.61 -19.74 52.67
N SER A 94 -24.99 -20.57 51.83
CA SER A 94 -24.35 -21.81 52.27
C SER A 94 -23.05 -21.99 51.51
N TRP A 95 -21.99 -22.20 52.28
CA TRP A 95 -20.63 -22.43 51.84
C TRP A 95 -20.44 -23.89 51.40
N ASP A 96 -19.23 -24.15 50.89
CA ASP A 96 -18.52 -25.43 50.80
C ASP A 96 -18.61 -26.21 49.47
N GLY A 97 -17.44 -26.46 48.86
CA GLY A 97 -17.30 -27.55 47.89
C GLY A 97 -16.10 -27.47 46.95
N ASP A 98 -14.91 -27.78 47.46
CA ASP A 98 -13.73 -28.17 46.68
C ASP A 98 -14.02 -29.24 45.60
N GLY A 99 -13.31 -29.18 44.46
CA GLY A 99 -13.42 -30.23 43.44
C GLY A 99 -12.55 -30.08 42.19
N ASN A 100 -11.26 -30.41 42.34
CA ASN A 100 -10.30 -30.97 41.37
C ASN A 100 -10.58 -30.91 39.84
N GLY A 101 -9.59 -30.40 39.09
CA GLY A 101 -9.43 -30.62 37.65
C GLY A 101 -7.98 -30.39 37.23
N ASP A 102 -7.13 -31.37 37.49
CA ASP A 102 -5.77 -31.50 36.99
C ASP A 102 -5.76 -31.82 35.49
N GLY A 103 -4.96 -31.10 34.72
CA GLY A 103 -4.90 -31.27 33.27
C GLY A 103 -3.67 -30.63 32.65
N SER A 104 -2.50 -31.14 33.03
CA SER A 104 -1.20 -30.82 32.44
C SER A 104 -1.19 -31.14 30.94
N GLY A 105 -1.19 -30.11 30.08
CA GLY A 105 -1.02 -30.26 28.64
C GLY A 105 0.46 -30.39 28.28
N GLY A 106 0.98 -31.61 28.34
CA GLY A 106 2.34 -31.98 27.92
C GLY A 106 2.36 -32.78 26.61
N ASP A 107 3.29 -32.37 25.75
CA ASP A 107 4.11 -33.14 24.79
C ASP A 107 3.47 -33.86 23.59
N GLY A 108 3.80 -33.36 22.38
CA GLY A 108 4.75 -34.08 21.53
C GLY A 108 4.24 -34.95 20.37
N ASN A 109 4.77 -34.58 19.19
CA ASN A 109 5.22 -35.42 18.05
C ASN A 109 4.31 -35.80 16.87
N GLY A 110 4.80 -35.41 15.68
CA GLY A 110 4.90 -36.23 14.47
C GLY A 110 3.80 -36.04 13.43
N ASP A 111 4.01 -36.10 12.13
CA ASP A 111 5.19 -36.17 11.27
C ASP A 111 4.70 -35.73 9.88
N GLY A 112 5.56 -35.07 9.11
CA GLY A 112 5.23 -34.65 7.75
C GLY A 112 5.20 -35.83 6.79
N GLU A 113 4.15 -35.92 5.98
CA GLU A 113 4.12 -36.78 4.80
C GLU A 113 3.78 -35.95 3.56
N ASN A 114 4.79 -35.81 2.70
CA ASN A 114 4.62 -35.52 1.28
C ASN A 114 4.36 -36.84 0.53
N ASN A 115 3.56 -36.76 -0.52
CA ASN A 115 3.62 -37.50 -1.80
C ASN A 115 2.32 -37.14 -2.55
N GLY A 116 2.28 -36.69 -3.80
CA GLY A 116 3.01 -37.20 -4.96
C GLY A 116 2.00 -37.95 -5.85
N GLY A 117 1.42 -37.24 -6.82
CA GLY A 117 0.46 -37.76 -7.80
C GLY A 117 -0.12 -36.68 -8.69
#